data_AF-A0A3C0ZUJ3-F1
#
_entry.id   AF-A0A3C0ZUJ3-F1
#
_cell.length_a   1.000
_cell.length_b   1.000
_cell.length_c   1.000
_cell.angle_alpha   90.00
_cell.angle_beta   90.00
_cell.angle_gamma   90.00
#
_symmetry.space_group_name_H-M   'P 1'
#
loop_
_entity.id
_entity.type
_entity.pdbx_description
1 polymer ?
#
loop_
_entity_poly.entity_id
_entity_poly.type
_entity_poly.pdbx_seq_one_letter_code
_entity_poly.pdbx_strand_id
1 'polypeptide(L)' 'MEITMKSKNDIDITIGGKTFTLSGVESEDYLREVAAYLNEKIRGFSDDASYWRLPNDMRNVMLQLNLA' A
#
# COMPACT_ATOMS: atom_id res chain seq x y z
N MET A 1 -6.17 26.48 -23.57
CA MET A 1 -6.26 25.25 -22.76
C MET A 1 -5.43 25.48 -21.52
N GLU A 2 -6.06 25.55 -20.36
CA GLU A 2 -5.34 25.58 -19.08
C GLU A 2 -4.77 24.18 -18.82
N ILE A 3 -3.45 24.08 -18.66
CA ILE A 3 -2.81 22.87 -18.17
C ILE A 3 -2.87 22.98 -16.65
N THR A 4 -3.84 22.34 -16.01
CA THR A 4 -3.91 22.28 -14.55
C THR A 4 -2.69 21.52 -14.04
N MET A 5 -1.67 22.24 -13.56
CA MET A 5 -0.57 21.63 -12.82
C MET A 5 -1.14 21.09 -11.52
N LYS A 6 -1.47 19.80 -11.46
CA LYS A 6 -1.74 19.12 -10.19
C LYS A 6 -0.47 19.25 -9.35
N SER A 7 -0.53 19.99 -8.24
CA SER A 7 0.56 20.09 -7.28
C SER A 7 0.92 18.70 -6.81
N LYS A 8 2.22 18.35 -6.80
CA LYS A 8 2.68 17.14 -6.11
C LYS A 8 2.40 17.34 -4.64
N ASN A 9 1.62 16.43 -4.06
CA ASN A 9 1.40 16.36 -2.63
C ASN A 9 2.33 15.28 -2.09
N ASP A 10 3.11 15.65 -1.09
CA ASP A 10 3.90 14.71 -0.30
C ASP A 10 3.06 14.30 0.91
N ILE A 11 2.79 13.01 1.04
CA ILE A 11 2.04 12.44 2.16
C ILE A 11 2.84 11.33 2.81
N ASP A 12 2.94 11.38 4.14
CA ASP A 12 3.45 10.28 4.92
C ASP A 12 2.33 9.27 5.21
N ILE A 13 2.54 8.04 4.77
CA ILE A 13 1.60 6.93 4.97
C ILE A 13 2.31 5.73 5.59
N THR A 14 1.61 4.98 6.43
CA THR A 14 2.12 3.73 7.02
C THR A 14 1.50 2.53 6.32
N ILE A 15 2.33 1.67 5.73
CA ILE A 15 1.93 0.40 5.10
C ILE A 15 2.77 -0.73 5.72
N GLY A 16 2.12 -1.76 6.25
CA GLY A 16 2.79 -2.94 6.82
C GLY A 16 3.75 -2.60 7.98
N GLY A 17 3.45 -1.55 8.75
CA GLY A 17 4.30 -1.07 9.85
C GLY A 17 5.50 -0.21 9.43
N LYS A 18 5.66 0.08 8.13
CA LYS A 18 6.70 0.98 7.61
C LYS A 18 6.07 2.28 7.10
N THR A 19 6.68 3.41 7.45
CA THR A 19 6.27 4.73 6.93
C THR A 19 6.95 5.00 5.59
N PHE A 20 6.19 5.48 4.62
CA PHE A 20 6.63 5.90 3.30
C PHE A 20 6.13 7.30 3.02
N THR A 21 6.98 8.14 2.43
CA THR A 21 6.56 9.41 1.85
C THR A 21 6.19 9.17 0.39
N LEU A 22 4.91 9.33 0.05
CA LEU A 22 4.42 9.26 -1.32
C LEU A 22 4.27 10.67 -1.88
N SER A 23 4.95 10.93 -2.99
CA SER A 23 4.83 12.16 -3.76
C SER A 23 3.98 11.88 -5.00
N GLY A 24 2.84 12.54 -5.15
CA GLY A 24 1.93 12.25 -6.25
C GLY A 24 0.96 13.37 -6.59
N VAL A 25 0.28 13.21 -7.72
CA VAL A 25 -0.82 14.10 -8.15
C VAL A 25 -2.18 13.60 -7.65
N GLU A 26 -2.20 12.49 -6.91
CA GLU A 26 -3.43 11.97 -6.32
C GLU A 26 -3.82 12.76 -5.07
N SER A 27 -5.11 12.69 -4.72
CA SER A 27 -5.59 13.30 -3.49
C SER A 27 -5.03 12.57 -2.27
N GLU A 28 -4.88 13.32 -1.18
CA GLU A 28 -4.48 12.75 0.12
C GLU A 28 -5.44 11.63 0.55
N ASP A 29 -6.74 11.86 0.40
CA ASP A 29 -7.79 10.89 0.75
C ASP A 29 -7.64 9.58 -0.02
N TYR A 30 -7.43 9.65 -1.34
CA TYR A 30 -7.22 8.46 -2.16
C TYR A 30 -5.98 7.67 -1.71
N LEU A 31 -4.86 8.36 -1.46
CA LEU A 31 -3.64 7.69 -1.00
C LEU A 31 -3.80 7.07 0.40
N ARG A 32 -4.60 7.69 1.28
CA ARG A 32 -4.96 7.12 2.59
C ARG A 32 -5.86 5.89 2.45
N GLU A 33 -6.85 5.91 1.55
CA GLU A 33 -7.69 4.74 1.26
C GLU A 33 -6.87 3.57 0.70
N VAL A 34 -5.98 3.84 -0.25
CA VAL A 34 -5.05 2.83 -0.79
C VAL A 34 -4.18 2.25 0.32
N ALA A 35 -3.62 3.09 1.21
CA ALA A 35 -2.82 2.62 2.33
C ALA A 35 -3.64 1.73 3.30
N ALA A 36 -4.88 2.11 3.59
CA ALA A 36 -5.78 1.32 4.44
C ALA A 36 -6.08 -0.05 3.81
N TYR A 37 -6.39 -0.09 2.52
CA TYR A 37 -6.63 -1.33 1.77
C TYR A 37 -5.41 -2.27 1.77
N LEU A 38 -4.21 -1.74 1.52
CA LEU A 38 -2.98 -2.54 1.57
C LEU A 38 -2.73 -3.12 2.96
N ASN A 39 -2.96 -2.33 4.01
CA ASN A 39 -2.84 -2.80 5.39
C ASN A 39 -3.85 -3.90 5.73
N GLU A 40 -5.09 -3.81 5.23
CA GLU A 40 -6.08 -4.86 5.40
C GLU A 40 -5.64 -6.16 4.73
N LYS A 41 -5.09 -6.09 3.51
CA LYS A 41 -4.56 -7.28 2.81
C LYS A 41 -3.38 -7.91 3.55
N ILE A 42 -2.46 -7.09 4.08
CA ILE A 42 -1.34 -7.59 4.90
C ILE A 42 -1.85 -8.24 6.19
N ARG A 43 -2.82 -7.61 6.87
CA ARG A 43 -3.44 -8.16 8.08
C ARG A 43 -4.18 -9.48 7.81
N GLY A 44 -4.75 -9.66 6.62
CA GLY A 44 -5.36 -10.94 6.22
C GLY A 44 -4.41 -12.14 6.33
N PHE A 45 -3.11 -11.92 6.30
CA PHE A 45 -2.09 -12.96 6.47
C PHE A 45 -1.49 -13.03 7.88
N SER A 46 -1.80 -12.10 8.80
CA SER A 46 -1.20 -12.11 10.14
C SER A 46 -1.57 -13.35 10.94
N ASP A 47 -2.77 -13.87 10.72
CA ASP A 47 -3.33 -14.99 11.46
C ASP A 47 -3.00 -16.35 10.82
N ASP A 48 -2.41 -16.36 9.61
CA ASP A 48 -2.00 -17.57 8.91
C ASP A 48 -0.52 -17.89 9.20
N ALA A 49 -0.30 -18.79 10.17
CA ALA A 49 1.04 -19.28 10.49
C ALA A 49 1.76 -19.91 9.29
N SER A 50 1.04 -20.41 8.29
CA SER A 50 1.62 -21.01 7.08
C SER A 50 2.23 -19.94 6.17
N TYR A 51 1.58 -18.78 6.08
CA TYR A 51 2.09 -17.64 5.32
C TYR A 51 3.46 -17.19 5.84
N TRP A 52 3.62 -17.08 7.16
CA TRP A 52 4.88 -16.66 7.77
C TRP A 52 6.03 -17.66 7.61
N ARG A 53 5.73 -18.92 7.27
CA ARG A 53 6.73 -19.97 6.97
C ARG A 53 7.24 -19.91 5.53
N LEU A 54 6.57 -19.15 4.65
CA LEU A 54 7.00 -18.99 3.27
C LEU A 54 8.23 -18.07 3.17
N PRO A 55 9.11 -18.32 2.18
CA PRO A 55 10.11 -17.36 1.74
C PRO A 55 9.51 -15.96 1.48
N ASN A 56 10.33 -14.91 1.63
CA ASN A 56 9.85 -13.52 1.53
C ASN A 56 9.29 -13.19 0.13
N ASP A 57 9.97 -13.66 -0.91
CA ASP A 57 9.53 -13.56 -2.31
C ASP A 57 8.15 -14.21 -2.53
N MET A 58 7.93 -15.42 -2.01
CA MET A 58 6.62 -16.08 -2.09
C MET A 58 5.52 -15.32 -1.33
N ARG A 59 5.83 -14.78 -0.15
CA ARG A 59 4.90 -13.91 0.60
C ARG A 59 4.50 -12.67 -0.20
N ASN A 60 5.46 -12.06 -0.90
CA ASN A 60 5.21 -10.91 -1.76
C ASN A 60 4.35 -11.28 -2.98
N VAL A 61 4.61 -12.44 -3.60
CA VAL A 61 3.77 -12.96 -4.71
C VAL A 61 2.33 -13.19 -4.24
N MET A 62 2.12 -13.85 -3.10
CA MET A 62 0.78 -14.07 -2.55
C MET A 62 0.04 -12.77 -2.23
N LEU A 63 0.74 -11.78 -1.68
CA LEU A 63 0.17 -10.46 -1.44
C LEU A 63 -0.26 -9.81 -2.76
N GLN A 64 0.60 -9.81 -3.79
CA GLN A 64 0.28 -9.27 -5.12
C GLN A 64 -0.91 -9.97 -5.78
N LEU A 65 -1.01 -11.30 -5.65
CA LEU A 65 -2.16 -12.06 -6.15
C LEU A 65 -3.48 -11.67 -5.44
N ASN A 66 -3.42 -11.25 -4.17
CA ASN A 66 -4.61 -10.81 -3.42
C ASN A 66 -5.02 -9.35 -3.69
N LEU A 67 -4.20 -8.60 -4.44
CA LEU A 67 -4.49 -7.23 -4.89
C LEU A 67 -5.16 -7.18 -6.26
N ALA A 68 -5.11 -8.28 -7.02
CA ALA A 68 -5.68 -8.41 -8.36
C ALA A 68 -7.22 -8.40 -8.36
#